data_AF-A0AAW8GHK0-F1
#
_entry.id   AF-A0AAW8GHK0-F1
#
_cell.length_a   1.000
_cell.length_b   1.000
_cell.length_c   1.000
_cell.angle_alpha   90.00
_cell.angle_beta   90.00
_cell.angle_gamma   90.00
#
_symmetry.space_group_name_H-M   'P 1'
#
loop_
_entity.id
_entity.type
_entity.pdbx_description
1 polymer ?
#
loop_
_entity_poly.entity_id
_entity_poly.type
_entity_poly.pdbx_seq_one_letter_code
_entity_poly.pdbx_strand_id
1 'polypeptide(L)'
;MRPAQVLFQPARLHGTGRAAIVRGSPGQSPVILCPGDSMPSVKVRENEPFEFALRRFKRTCEKAGVLAETRKREFYEKPTQERKRKAAAAVKRQLRRSSRDVTKRQRLY
;
A
#
# COMPACT_ATOMS: atom_id res chain seq x y z
N MET A 1 57.11 38.67 -6.48
CA MET A 1 56.51 39.69 -5.60
C MET A 1 55.15 39.20 -5.12
N ARG A 2 54.96 38.97 -3.82
CA ARG A 2 53.63 38.99 -3.16
C ARG A 2 53.39 40.42 -2.67
N PRO A 3 52.15 40.90 -2.55
CA PRO A 3 51.58 40.93 -1.19
C PRO A 3 50.04 40.75 -1.09
N ALA A 4 49.63 40.47 0.16
CA ALA A 4 48.34 40.74 0.84
C ALA A 4 47.06 40.18 0.21
N GLN A 5 46.50 39.06 0.69
CA GLN A 5 45.68 38.93 1.91
C GLN A 5 44.50 39.92 2.01
N VAL A 6 43.28 39.44 1.74
CA VAL A 6 42.13 39.76 2.59
C VAL A 6 41.40 38.47 2.95
N LEU A 7 41.50 38.20 4.24
CA LEU A 7 40.79 37.25 5.06
C LEU A 7 39.28 37.55 5.03
N PHE A 8 38.44 36.58 4.67
CA PHE A 8 37.02 36.61 5.06
C PHE A 8 36.68 35.29 5.77
N GLN A 9 36.21 35.44 7.00
CA GLN A 9 36.12 34.40 8.02
C GLN A 9 35.05 33.33 7.73
N PRO A 10 35.17 32.12 8.30
CA PRO A 10 34.16 31.09 8.27
C PRO A 10 33.10 31.33 9.35
N ALA A 11 31.83 31.51 8.96
CA ALA A 11 30.73 31.54 9.91
C ALA A 11 30.29 30.11 10.28
N ARG A 12 30.32 29.86 11.59
CA ARG A 12 30.01 28.59 12.25
C ARG A 12 28.52 28.24 12.18
N LEU A 13 28.28 26.95 11.94
CA LEU A 13 27.27 26.06 12.52
C LEU A 13 26.05 26.70 13.21
N HIS A 14 24.86 26.49 12.64
CA HIS A 14 23.65 26.23 13.43
C HIS A 14 23.14 24.83 13.10
N GLY A 15 23.12 24.00 14.13
CA GLY A 15 22.72 22.61 14.06
C GLY A 15 21.28 22.46 13.58
N THR A 16 21.12 21.73 12.48
CA THR A 16 19.89 20.99 12.27
C THR A 16 20.05 19.69 13.03
N GLY A 17 19.30 19.59 14.11
CA GLY A 17 19.22 18.38 14.90
C GLY A 17 19.05 17.17 13.98
N ARG A 18 19.76 16.09 14.30
CA ARG A 18 19.37 14.74 13.93
C ARG A 18 17.90 14.59 14.32
N ALA A 19 16.99 14.91 13.41
CA ALA A 19 15.64 14.42 13.47
C ALA A 19 15.79 12.90 13.43
N ALA A 20 15.58 12.29 14.58
CA ALA A 20 15.50 10.85 14.71
C ALA A 20 14.58 10.37 13.60
N ILE A 21 15.16 9.68 12.63
CA ILE A 21 14.42 8.82 11.74
C ILE A 21 13.82 7.78 12.68
N VAL A 22 12.63 8.04 13.21
CA VAL A 22 11.73 6.97 13.61
C VAL A 22 11.50 6.22 12.31
N ARG A 23 12.33 5.19 12.11
CA ARG A 23 12.09 4.15 11.14
C ARG A 23 10.78 3.50 11.58
N GLY A 24 9.65 4.08 11.15
CA GLY A 24 8.42 3.32 11.04
C GLY A 24 8.77 2.09 10.23
N SER A 25 8.69 0.93 10.88
CA SER A 25 9.26 -0.33 10.43
C SER A 25 9.05 -0.54 8.92
N PRO A 26 10.12 -0.50 8.10
CA PRO A 26 10.04 -0.78 6.68
C PRO A 26 9.89 -2.30 6.51
N GLY A 27 8.67 -2.80 6.75
CA GLY A 27 8.42 -4.24 6.77
C GLY A 27 7.00 -4.64 6.36
N GLN A 28 6.09 -3.71 6.16
CA GLN A 28 4.78 -4.04 5.59
C GLN A 28 4.78 -3.73 4.09
N SER A 29 5.50 -4.59 3.36
CA SER A 29 5.12 -4.92 1.99
C SER A 29 3.60 -5.12 1.96
N PRO A 30 2.84 -4.51 1.03
CA PRO A 30 1.46 -4.92 0.84
C PRO A 30 1.53 -6.34 0.33
N VAL A 31 1.37 -7.31 1.24
CA VAL A 31 1.18 -8.69 0.86
C VAL A 31 -0.05 -8.69 -0.04
N ILE A 32 0.19 -8.86 -1.34
CA ILE A 32 -0.86 -9.37 -2.23
C ILE A 32 -1.07 -10.78 -1.73
N LEU A 33 -1.94 -10.90 -0.72
CA LEU A 33 -2.45 -12.17 -0.27
C LEU A 33 -3.20 -12.72 -1.48
N CYS A 34 -2.61 -13.68 -2.18
CA CYS A 34 -3.39 -14.59 -2.99
C CYS A 34 -4.44 -15.17 -2.03
N PRO A 35 -5.75 -14.95 -2.23
CA PRO A 35 -6.76 -15.52 -1.36
C PRO A 35 -6.89 -16.99 -1.75
N GLY A 36 -6.00 -17.81 -1.22
CA GLY A 36 -6.09 -19.25 -1.24
C GLY A 36 -6.11 -19.71 0.20
N ASP A 37 -7.22 -20.36 0.58
CA ASP A 37 -7.25 -21.41 1.60
C ASP A 37 -7.42 -21.03 3.07
N SER A 38 -8.17 -19.97 3.38
CA SER A 38 -8.86 -19.91 4.69
C SER A 38 -10.27 -19.36 4.55
N MET A 39 -11.27 -20.22 4.76
CA MET A 39 -12.68 -19.82 4.85
C MET A 39 -12.82 -18.71 5.91
N PRO A 40 -13.45 -17.55 5.60
CA PRO A 40 -13.45 -16.40 6.49
C PRO A 40 -14.16 -16.71 7.82
N SER A 41 -13.40 -16.83 8.91
CA SER A 41 -13.91 -17.07 10.25
C SER A 41 -13.72 -15.84 11.15
N VAL A 42 -14.76 -15.44 11.89
CA VAL A 42 -14.70 -14.36 12.89
C VAL A 42 -15.15 -14.92 14.23
N LYS A 43 -14.26 -14.90 15.23
CA LYS A 43 -14.59 -15.25 16.61
C LYS A 43 -15.12 -14.01 17.33
N VAL A 44 -16.35 -14.08 17.83
CA VAL A 44 -16.98 -13.00 18.60
C VAL A 44 -16.56 -13.15 20.07
N ARG A 45 -16.16 -12.06 20.72
CA ARG A 45 -15.90 -12.01 22.17
C ARG A 45 -17.11 -11.37 22.85
N GLU A 46 -17.42 -11.82 24.07
CA GLU A 46 -18.66 -11.47 24.81
C GLU A 46 -18.82 -9.97 25.14
N ASN A 47 -17.73 -9.20 25.06
CA ASN A 47 -17.72 -7.76 25.36
C ASN A 47 -17.78 -6.85 24.11
N GLU A 48 -18.06 -7.37 22.91
CA GLU A 48 -18.30 -6.54 21.71
C GLU A 48 -19.80 -6.46 21.37
N PRO A 49 -20.37 -5.27 21.10
CA PRO A 49 -21.72 -5.16 20.54
C PRO A 49 -21.81 -5.89 19.20
N PHE A 50 -22.84 -6.72 19.02
CA PHE A 50 -23.05 -7.61 17.87
C PHE A 50 -22.87 -6.93 16.50
N GLU A 51 -23.31 -5.67 16.37
CA GLU A 51 -23.17 -4.86 15.17
C GLU A 51 -21.71 -4.69 14.72
N PHE A 52 -20.78 -4.59 15.66
CA PHE A 52 -19.35 -4.45 15.36
C PHE A 52 -18.74 -5.77 14.85
N ALA A 53 -19.17 -6.91 15.41
CA ALA A 53 -18.77 -8.23 14.94
C ALA A 53 -19.28 -8.48 13.50
N LEU A 54 -20.53 -8.12 13.21
CA LEU A 54 -21.10 -8.21 11.86
C LEU A 54 -20.33 -7.35 10.86
N ARG A 55 -19.96 -6.13 11.25
CA ARG A 55 -19.15 -5.23 10.41
C ARG A 55 -17.76 -5.81 10.14
N ARG A 56 -17.13 -6.47 11.13
CA ARG A 56 -15.84 -7.15 10.96
C ARG A 56 -15.98 -8.33 10.00
N PHE A 57 -17.04 -9.14 10.13
CA PHE A 57 -17.32 -10.27 9.24
C PHE A 57 -17.52 -9.85 7.78
N LYS A 58 -18.33 -8.82 7.52
CA LYS A 58 -18.53 -8.29 6.15
C LYS A 58 -17.21 -7.90 5.49
N ARG A 59 -16.34 -7.20 6.22
CA ARG A 59 -15.00 -6.83 5.75
C ARG A 59 -14.09 -8.04 5.49
N THR A 60 -14.15 -9.06 6.35
CA THR A 60 -13.37 -10.29 6.16
C THR A 60 -13.79 -11.04 4.91
N CYS A 61 -15.10 -11.14 4.63
CA CYS A 61 -15.64 -11.75 3.41
C CYS A 61 -15.28 -10.96 2.15
N GLU A 62 -15.32 -9.62 2.20
CA GLU A 62 -14.88 -8.75 1.10
C GLU A 62 -13.37 -8.89 0.83
N LYS A 63 -12.55 -8.94 1.89
CA LYS A 63 -11.10 -9.12 1.80
C LYS A 63 -10.73 -10.50 1.24
N ALA A 64 -11.45 -11.54 1.66
CA ALA A 64 -11.29 -12.89 1.12
C ALA A 64 -11.73 -13.00 -0.35
N GLY A 65 -12.52 -12.04 -0.85
CA GLY A 65 -12.91 -12.01 -2.25
C GLY A 65 -13.98 -13.03 -2.65
N VAL A 66 -14.65 -13.67 -1.68
CA VAL A 66 -15.65 -14.73 -1.91
C VAL A 66 -16.72 -14.30 -2.92
N LEU A 67 -17.28 -13.10 -2.76
CA LEU A 67 -18.28 -12.55 -3.69
C LEU A 67 -17.71 -12.27 -5.09
N ALA A 68 -16.44 -11.87 -5.17
CA ALA A 68 -15.78 -11.62 -6.44
C ALA A 68 -15.40 -12.94 -7.15
N GLU A 69 -15.24 -14.04 -6.42
CA GLU A 69 -15.04 -15.36 -6.98
C GLU A 69 -16.34 -15.96 -7.50
N THR A 70 -17.45 -15.87 -6.76
CA THR A 70 -18.77 -16.31 -7.24
C THR A 70 -19.12 -15.68 -8.58
N ARG A 71 -18.99 -14.35 -8.70
CA ARG A 71 -19.26 -13.62 -9.94
C ARG A 71 -18.38 -14.01 -11.12
N LYS A 72 -17.17 -14.54 -10.86
CA LYS A 72 -16.27 -15.01 -11.92
C LYS A 72 -16.57 -16.45 -12.34
N ARG A 73 -17.14 -17.25 -11.43
CA ARG A 73 -17.48 -18.66 -11.65
C ARG A 73 -18.89 -18.86 -12.23
N GLU A 74 -19.72 -17.82 -12.24
CA GLU A 74 -21.07 -17.84 -12.83
C GLU A 74 -21.07 -18.18 -14.34
N PHE A 75 -19.99 -17.87 -15.07
CA PHE A 75 -19.89 -18.14 -16.51
C PHE A 75 -18.58 -18.88 -16.82
N TYR A 76 -18.63 -19.86 -17.72
CA TYR A 76 -17.42 -20.50 -18.22
C TYR A 76 -16.58 -19.49 -19.03
N GLU A 77 -15.45 -19.08 -18.47
CA GLU A 77 -14.49 -18.25 -19.18
C GLU A 77 -13.46 -19.13 -19.89
N LYS A 78 -13.33 -18.98 -21.21
CA LYS A 78 -12.31 -19.69 -21.98
C LYS A 78 -10.92 -19.34 -21.43
N PRO A 79 -9.98 -20.29 -21.30
CA PRO A 79 -8.66 -20.04 -20.69
C PRO A 79 -7.86 -18.89 -21.35
N THR A 80 -8.08 -18.65 -22.64
CA THR A 80 -7.48 -17.49 -23.34
C THR A 80 -8.06 -16.15 -22.91
N GLN A 81 -9.36 -16.09 -22.59
CA GLN A 81 -10.03 -14.88 -22.10
C GLN A 81 -9.58 -14.55 -20.67
N GLU A 82 -9.44 -15.57 -19.82
CA GLU A 82 -8.93 -15.40 -18.46
C GLU A 82 -7.50 -14.80 -18.46
N ARG A 83 -6.61 -15.32 -19.32
CA ARG A 83 -5.24 -14.79 -19.48
C ARG A 83 -5.25 -13.31 -19.92
N LYS A 84 -6.08 -12.96 -20.91
CA LYS A 84 -6.21 -11.57 -21.39
C LYS A 84 -6.78 -10.65 -20.31
N ARG A 85 -7.79 -11.09 -19.56
CA ARG A 85 -8.41 -10.35 -18.45
C ARG A 85 -7.41 -10.09 -17.32
N LYS A 86 -6.64 -11.11 -16.92
CA LYS A 86 -5.59 -10.97 -15.90
C LYS A 86 -4.49 -10.01 -16.33
N ALA A 87 -4.02 -10.10 -17.58
CA ALA A 87 -3.02 -9.19 -18.12
C ALA A 87 -3.50 -7.73 -18.13
N ALA A 88 -4.72 -7.47 -18.62
CA ALA A 88 -5.30 -6.13 -18.62
C ALA A 88 -5.49 -5.57 -17.20
N ALA A 89 -5.91 -6.40 -16.24
CA ALA A 89 -6.03 -6.01 -14.85
C ALA A 89 -4.68 -5.65 -14.21
N ALA A 90 -3.61 -6.39 -14.53
CA ALA A 90 -2.26 -6.10 -14.06
C ALA A 90 -1.73 -4.76 -14.61
N VAL A 91 -1.89 -4.52 -15.91
CA VAL A 91 -1.51 -3.26 -16.56
C VAL A 91 -2.25 -2.08 -15.93
N LYS A 92 -3.58 -2.20 -15.74
CA LYS A 92 -4.39 -1.16 -15.10
C LYS A 92 -3.94 -0.88 -13.67
N ARG A 93 -3.59 -1.91 -12.89
CA ARG A 93 -3.07 -1.76 -11.51
C ARG A 93 -1.73 -1.02 -11.51
N GLN A 94 -0.82 -1.37 -12.42
CA GLN A 94 0.48 -0.71 -12.55
C GLN A 94 0.32 0.77 -12.91
N LEU A 95 -0.55 1.08 -13.88
CA LEU A 95 -0.82 2.46 -14.29
C LEU A 95 -1.36 3.31 -13.13
N ARG A 96 -2.29 2.75 -12.33
CA ARG A 96 -2.82 3.42 -11.13
C ARG A 96 -1.79 3.62 -10.03
N ARG A 97 -0.81 2.72 -9.92
CA ARG A 97 0.29 2.85 -8.95
C ARG A 97 1.25 3.95 -9.38
N SER A 98 1.69 3.90 -10.63
CA SER A 98 2.58 4.90 -11.22
C SER A 98 1.99 6.31 -11.16
N SER A 99 0.69 6.48 -11.49
CA SER A 99 0.05 7.80 -11.40
C SER A 99 0.01 8.35 -9.98
N ARG A 100 -0.25 7.49 -8.98
CA ARG A 100 -0.23 7.89 -7.57
C ARG A 100 1.16 8.31 -7.10
N ASP A 101 2.20 7.61 -7.56
CA ASP A 101 3.60 7.95 -7.25
C ASP A 101 4.01 9.30 -7.88
N VAL A 102 3.57 9.57 -9.12
CA VAL A 102 3.79 10.87 -9.79
C VAL A 102 3.08 12.00 -9.05
N THR A 103 1.79 11.86 -8.73
CA THR A 103 1.04 12.89 -8.00
C THR A 103 1.60 13.15 -6.60
N LYS A 104 2.09 12.11 -5.90
CA LYS A 104 2.72 12.25 -4.58
C LYS A 104 4.04 13.04 -4.66
N ARG A 105 4.83 12.85 -5.72
CA ARG A 105 6.07 13.60 -5.96
C ARG A 105 5.81 15.05 -6.35
N GLN A 106 4.70 15.34 -7.04
CA GLN A 106 4.34 16.71 -7.46
C GLN A 106 3.83 17.59 -6.31
N ARG A 107 3.19 17.01 -5.28
CA ARG A 107 2.65 17.75 -4.11
C ARG A 107 3.68 17.99 -3.00
N LEU A 108 4.98 17.90 -3.30
CA LEU A 108 6.03 17.91 -2.27
C LEU A 108 6.41 19.32 -1.77
N TYR A 109 5.74 20.36 -2.26
CA TYR A 109 5.86 21.74 -1.81
C TYR A 109 4.49 22.39 -1.87
#